data_AF-A0A2W0EJV3-F1
#
_entry.id   AF-A0A2W0EJV3-F1
#
_cell.length_a   1.000
_cell.length_b   1.000
_cell.length_c   1.000
_cell.angle_alpha   90.00
_cell.angle_beta   90.00
_cell.angle_gamma   90.00
#
_symmetry.space_group_name_H-M   'P 1'
#
loop_
_entity.id
_entity.type
_entity.pdbx_description
1 polymer ?
#
loop_
_entity_poly.entity_id
_entity_poly.type
_entity_poly.pdbx_seq_one_letter_code
_entity_poly.pdbx_strand_id
1 'polypeptide(L)' 'AGDIPLNTFITHTMGLEDINKAFELMQEGKSIRTVIHF' A
#
# COMPACT_ATOMS: atom_id res chain seq x y z
N ALA A 1 22.99 -13.17 -2.20
CA ALA A 1 21.84 -12.81 -1.35
C ALA A 1 20.59 -12.95 -2.20
N GLY A 2 19.52 -13.54 -1.67
CA GLY A 2 18.28 -13.73 -2.43
C GLY A 2 17.43 -12.47 -2.44
N ASP A 3 16.87 -12.12 -3.59
CA ASP A 3 15.91 -11.04 -3.71
C ASP A 3 14.63 -11.42 -2.96
N ILE A 4 14.25 -10.62 -1.95
CA ILE A 4 12.92 -10.72 -1.35
C ILE A 4 11.97 -10.00 -2.30
N PRO A 5 10.92 -10.67 -2.84
CA PRO A 5 10.03 -10.06 -3.81
C PRO A 5 9.05 -9.10 -3.11
N LEU A 6 9.53 -7.95 -2.66
CA LEU A 6 8.75 -6.97 -1.88
C LEU A 6 7.47 -6.49 -2.58
N ASN A 7 7.44 -6.59 -3.92
CA ASN A 7 6.30 -6.20 -4.73
C ASN A 7 5.09 -7.12 -4.53
N THR A 8 5.28 -8.38 -4.09
CA THR A 8 4.15 -9.30 -3.85
C THR A 8 3.29 -8.86 -2.67
N PHE A 9 3.80 -8.00 -1.80
CA PHE A 9 3.06 -7.47 -0.66
C PHE A 9 2.27 -6.19 -0.99
N ILE A 10 2.50 -5.58 -2.15
CA ILE A 10 1.78 -4.37 -2.57
C ILE A 10 0.38 -4.77 -3.01
N THR A 11 -0.63 -4.37 -2.24
CA THR A 11 -2.04 -4.63 -2.57
C THR A 11 -2.76 -3.40 -3.10
N HIS A 12 -2.24 -2.21 -2.82
CA HIS A 12 -2.85 -0.95 -3.24
C HIS A 12 -1.80 0.04 -3.73
N THR A 13 -2.19 0.84 -4.72
CA THR A 13 -1.40 1.94 -5.26
C THR A 13 -2.34 3.10 -5.56
N MET A 14 -2.00 4.30 -5.11
CA MET A 14 -2.82 5.51 -5.28
C MET A 14 -1.98 6.79 -5.21
N GLY A 15 -2.57 7.92 -5.56
CA GLY A 15 -1.94 9.24 -5.44
C GLY A 15 -1.99 9.81 -4.02
N LEU A 16 -1.23 10.88 -3.77
CA LEU A 16 -1.19 11.58 -2.47
C LEU A 16 -2.55 12.18 -2.08
N GLU A 17 -3.37 12.56 -3.06
CA GLU A 17 -4.74 13.06 -2.89
C GLU A 17 -5.64 12.07 -2.14
N ASP A 18 -5.36 10.77 -2.26
CA ASP A 18 -6.16 9.68 -1.67
C ASP A 18 -5.56 9.15 -0.35
N ILE A 19 -4.65 9.89 0.29
CA ILE A 19 -3.94 9.40 1.48
C ILE A 19 -4.88 8.97 2.62
N ASN A 20 -6.00 9.66 2.81
CA ASN A 20 -6.99 9.29 3.81
C ASN A 20 -7.62 7.92 3.51
N LYS A 21 -7.80 7.59 2.22
CA LYS A 21 -8.32 6.28 1.83
C LYS A 21 -7.33 5.16 2.16
N ALA A 22 -6.03 5.41 2.03
CA ALA A 22 -5.00 4.46 2.44
C ALA A 22 -5.08 4.15 3.95
N PHE A 23 -5.31 5.17 4.78
CA PHE A 23 -5.46 5.00 6.23
C PHE A 23 -6.73 4.21 6.60
N GLU A 24 -7.87 4.49 5.96
CA GLU A 24 -9.10 3.71 6.14
C GLU A 24 -8.87 2.22 5.85
N LEU A 25 -8.27 1.90 4.70
CA LEU A 25 -8.01 0.52 4.30
C LEU A 25 -7.06 -0.20 5.27
N MET A 26 -6.07 0.52 5.82
CA MET A 26 -5.18 -0.02 6.86
C MET A 26 -5.95 -0.31 8.15
N GLN A 27 -6.79 0.61 8.61
CA GLN A 27 -7.55 0.46 9.84
C GLN A 27 -8.62 -0.64 9.76
N GLU A 28 -9.22 -0.84 8.58
CA GLU A 28 -10.15 -1.93 8.30
C GLU A 28 -9.48 -3.29 8.06
N GLY A 29 -8.14 -3.36 8.08
CA GLY A 29 -7.38 -4.58 7.78
C GLY A 29 -7.48 -5.03 6.32
N LYS A 30 -7.86 -4.13 5.42
CA LYS A 30 -8.00 -4.37 3.97
C LYS A 30 -6.72 -4.05 3.20
N SER A 31 -5.72 -3.45 3.83
CA SER A 31 -4.41 -3.21 3.24
C SER A 31 -3.34 -4.10 3.86
N ILE A 32 -2.50 -4.70 3.01
CA ILE A 32 -1.24 -5.32 3.42
C ILE A 32 -0.12 -4.28 3.26
N ARG A 33 -0.08 -3.63 2.09
CA ARG A 33 0.82 -2.50 1.81
C ARG A 33 0.22 -1.62 0.73
N THR A 34 0.17 -0.32 1.01
CA THR A 34 -0.20 0.71 0.04
C THR A 34 1.05 1.49 -0.38
N VAL A 35 1.22 1.73 -1.67
CA VAL A 35 2.24 2.62 -2.22
C VAL A 35 1.58 3.92 -2.67
N ILE A 36 2.14 5.06 -2.25
CA ILE A 36 1.67 6.40 -2.60
C ILE A 36 2.63 7.00 -3.64
N HIS A 37 2.07 7.51 -4.73
CA HIS A 37 2.81 8.27 -5.74
C HIS A 37 2.53 9.77 -5.59
N PHE A 38 3.55 10.59 -5.84
CA PHE A 38 3.51 12.06 -5.78
C PHE A 38 3.19 12.67 -7.15
#